data_AF-A0A3A5AGN8-F1
#
_entry.id   AF-A0A3A5AGN8-F1
#
_cell.length_a   1.000
_cell.length_b   1.000
_cell.length_c   1.000
_cell.angle_alpha   90.00
_cell.angle_beta   90.00
_cell.angle_gamma   90.00
#
_symmetry.space_group_name_H-M   'P 1'
#
loop_
_entity.id
_entity.type
_entity.pdbx_description
1 polymer ?
#
loop_
_entity_poly.entity_id
_entity_poly.type
_entity_poly.pdbx_seq_one_letter_code
_entity_poly.pdbx_strand_id
1 'polypeptide(L)'
;MPRGGKRPGAGRKPKDRSKQDFFETAEKYLEAVVQGKTSPDAVRVSAARALIRYQEPHKRAPIKSPPPRALQWKESKNTESAVIEDFEQKAAEIRARHARKGTK
;
A
#
# COMPACT_ATOMS: atom_id res chain seq x y z
N MET A 1 -54.51 6.56 -7.90
CA MET A 1 -54.18 7.17 -6.58
C MET A 1 -53.40 8.45 -6.84
N PRO A 2 -53.92 9.65 -6.54
CA PRO A 2 -53.19 10.90 -6.77
C PRO A 2 -52.05 11.00 -5.76
N ARG A 3 -50.80 11.01 -6.24
CA ARG A 3 -49.61 11.19 -5.40
C ARG A 3 -49.67 12.61 -4.82
N GLY A 4 -49.75 12.73 -3.49
CA GLY A 4 -50.04 13.97 -2.76
C GLY A 4 -48.96 15.05 -2.81
N GLY A 5 -48.71 15.62 -4.00
CA GLY A 5 -47.61 16.57 -4.23
C GLY A 5 -48.00 17.90 -4.88
N LYS A 6 -49.30 18.20 -5.07
CA LYS A 6 -49.74 19.37 -5.85
C LYS A 6 -50.47 20.42 -5.00
N ARG A 7 -50.09 20.60 -3.74
CA ARG A 7 -50.53 21.73 -2.91
C ARG A 7 -49.39 22.73 -2.79
N PRO A 8 -49.63 24.05 -2.93
CA PRO A 8 -48.60 25.05 -2.68
C PRO A 8 -48.07 24.88 -1.24
N GLY A 9 -46.76 24.70 -1.09
CA GLY A 9 -46.11 24.38 0.18
C GLY A 9 -45.98 22.88 0.53
N ALA A 10 -46.46 21.97 -0.32
CA ALA A 10 -46.23 20.54 -0.14
C ALA A 10 -44.82 20.13 -0.60
N GLY A 11 -44.00 19.64 0.33
CA GLY A 11 -42.64 19.17 0.07
C GLY A 11 -41.60 19.82 1.00
N ARG A 12 -40.41 19.22 1.08
CA ARG A 12 -39.28 19.86 1.75
C ARG A 12 -38.75 20.97 0.84
N LYS A 13 -38.53 22.17 1.41
CA LYS A 13 -37.84 23.25 0.69
C LYS A 13 -36.47 22.74 0.20
N PRO A 14 -36.06 23.08 -1.03
CA PRO A 14 -34.73 22.74 -1.51
C PRO A 14 -33.69 23.36 -0.56
N LYS A 15 -32.63 22.60 -0.26
CA LYS A 15 -31.51 23.12 0.54
C LYS A 15 -30.83 24.25 -0.23
N ASP A 16 -30.64 25.40 0.42
CA ASP A 16 -29.83 26.47 -0.12
C ASP A 16 -28.35 26.05 -0.14
N ARG A 17 -27.70 26.23 -1.29
CA ARG A 17 -26.31 25.84 -1.55
C ARG A 17 -25.43 27.03 -1.94
N SER A 18 -25.93 28.25 -1.82
CA SER A 18 -25.23 29.48 -2.24
C SER A 18 -23.96 29.78 -1.45
N LYS A 19 -23.89 29.40 -0.17
CA LYS A 19 -22.75 29.66 0.74
C LYS A 19 -21.79 28.47 0.86
N GLN A 20 -21.62 27.70 -0.20
CA GLN A 20 -20.77 26.52 -0.16
C GLN A 20 -19.30 26.88 -0.37
N ASP A 21 -18.45 26.40 0.54
CA ASP A 21 -17.01 26.55 0.41
C ASP A 21 -16.49 25.76 -0.81
N PHE A 22 -15.57 26.41 -1.52
CA PHE A 22 -14.83 25.84 -2.63
C PHE A 22 -13.59 25.11 -2.12
N PHE A 23 -13.35 23.92 -2.66
CA PHE A 23 -12.17 23.10 -2.33
C PHE A 23 -11.49 22.67 -3.61
N GLU A 24 -10.17 22.78 -3.64
CA GLU A 24 -9.35 22.43 -4.81
C GLU A 24 -9.37 20.92 -5.12
N THR A 25 -9.42 20.06 -4.10
CA THR A 25 -9.44 18.61 -4.25
C THR A 25 -10.56 17.97 -3.42
N ALA A 26 -10.99 16.76 -3.82
CA ALA A 26 -12.01 16.01 -3.11
C ALA A 26 -11.51 15.58 -1.72
N GLU A 27 -10.21 15.32 -1.60
CA GLU A 27 -9.52 15.04 -0.34
C GLU A 27 -9.57 16.23 0.61
N LYS A 28 -9.18 17.43 0.17
CA LYS A 28 -9.24 18.65 1.00
C LYS A 28 -10.65 18.94 1.52
N TYR A 29 -11.67 18.70 0.69
CA TYR A 29 -13.07 18.80 1.14
C TYR A 29 -13.38 17.79 2.25
N LEU A 30 -13.02 16.52 2.07
CA LEU A 30 -13.30 15.47 3.06
C LEU A 30 -12.50 15.67 4.35
N GLU A 31 -11.26 16.14 4.27
CA GLU A 31 -10.48 16.54 5.43
C GLU A 31 -11.15 17.68 6.21
N ALA A 32 -11.62 18.71 5.52
CA ALA A 32 -12.31 19.83 6.15
C ALA A 32 -13.61 19.39 6.85
N VAL A 33 -14.35 18.45 6.25
CA VAL A 33 -15.55 17.86 6.85
C VAL A 33 -15.20 17.06 8.12
N VAL A 34 -14.14 16.23 8.07
CA VAL A 34 -13.69 15.43 9.22
C VAL A 34 -13.16 16.33 10.34
N GLN A 35 -12.46 17.40 10.01
CA GLN A 35 -11.96 18.42 10.96
C GLN A 35 -13.08 19.33 11.51
N GLY A 36 -14.32 19.19 11.04
CA GLY A 36 -15.45 20.01 11.47
C GLY A 36 -15.42 21.46 10.97
N LYS A 37 -14.54 21.78 10.00
CA LYS A 37 -14.46 23.12 9.40
C LYS A 37 -15.63 23.40 8.46
N THR A 38 -16.22 22.36 7.87
CA THR A 38 -17.39 22.47 6.99
C THR A 38 -18.47 21.46 7.32
N SER A 39 -19.72 21.84 7.12
CA SER A 39 -20.86 20.96 7.36
C SER A 39 -20.91 19.86 6.29
N PRO A 40 -21.10 18.58 6.68
CA PRO A 40 -21.22 17.49 5.72
C PRO A 40 -22.52 17.60 4.92
N ASP A 41 -22.42 17.65 3.59
CA ASP A 41 -23.53 17.39 2.67
C ASP A 41 -23.40 15.98 2.09
N ALA A 42 -24.41 15.13 2.32
CA ALA A 42 -24.38 13.72 1.93
C ALA A 42 -24.06 13.51 0.43
N VAL A 43 -24.60 14.36 -0.45
CA VAL A 43 -24.37 14.26 -1.90
C VAL A 43 -22.93 14.65 -2.26
N ARG A 44 -22.38 15.68 -1.62
CA ARG A 44 -21.00 16.11 -1.85
C ARG A 44 -20.01 15.09 -1.27
N VAL A 45 -20.31 14.51 -0.10
CA VAL A 45 -19.48 13.46 0.49
C VAL A 45 -19.46 12.22 -0.39
N SER A 46 -20.60 11.80 -0.94
CA SER A 46 -20.63 10.65 -1.87
C SER A 46 -19.87 10.94 -3.16
N ALA A 47 -20.04 12.13 -3.73
CA ALA A 47 -19.32 12.55 -4.93
C ALA A 47 -17.81 12.63 -4.70
N ALA A 48 -17.37 13.22 -3.59
CA ALA A 48 -15.95 13.32 -3.24
C ALA A 48 -15.30 11.93 -3.09
N ARG A 49 -15.98 10.99 -2.41
CA ARG A 49 -15.50 9.60 -2.28
C ARG A 49 -15.36 8.89 -3.63
N ALA A 50 -16.26 9.15 -4.58
CA ALA A 50 -16.16 8.62 -5.92
C ALA A 50 -14.99 9.25 -6.69
N LEU A 51 -14.81 10.57 -6.56
CA LEU A 51 -13.78 11.33 -7.28
C LEU A 51 -12.36 11.00 -6.83
N ILE A 52 -12.13 10.71 -5.54
CA ILE A 52 -10.78 10.35 -5.02
C ILE A 52 -10.13 9.26 -5.88
N ARG A 53 -10.90 8.27 -6.30
CA ARG A 53 -10.41 7.14 -7.13
C ARG A 53 -9.84 7.56 -8.48
N TYR A 54 -10.22 8.74 -8.98
CA TYR A 54 -9.78 9.29 -10.24
C TYR A 54 -8.79 10.45 -10.05
N GLN A 55 -8.63 10.97 -8.83
CA GLN A 55 -7.62 11.98 -8.53
C GLN A 55 -6.23 11.36 -8.47
N GLU A 56 -6.11 10.12 -7.99
CA GLU A 56 -4.86 9.37 -8.04
C GLU A 56 -4.88 8.28 -9.12
N PRO A 57 -3.82 8.16 -9.95
CA PRO A 57 -3.69 7.02 -10.83
C PRO A 57 -3.56 5.73 -10.02
N HIS A 58 -4.32 4.70 -10.38
CA HIS A 58 -4.29 3.41 -9.69
C HIS A 58 -2.89 2.78 -9.73
N LYS A 59 -2.13 2.91 -8.64
CA LYS A 59 -0.80 2.30 -8.50
C LYS A 59 -0.96 0.82 -8.16
N ARG A 60 -0.37 -0.06 -8.96
CA ARG A 60 -0.25 -1.48 -8.59
C ARG A 60 0.62 -1.59 -7.34
N ALA A 61 0.27 -2.52 -6.45
CA ALA A 61 1.11 -2.83 -5.31
C ALA A 61 2.52 -3.22 -5.80
N PRO A 62 3.60 -2.70 -5.19
CA PRO A 62 4.95 -3.08 -5.57
C PRO A 62 5.16 -4.57 -5.29
N ILE A 63 5.68 -5.30 -6.27
CA ILE A 63 6.04 -6.70 -6.11
C ILE A 63 7.25 -6.76 -5.18
N LYS A 64 7.02 -7.26 -3.96
CA LYS A 64 8.07 -7.40 -2.93
C LYS A 64 9.01 -8.57 -3.20
N SER A 65 8.57 -9.56 -3.96
CA SER A 65 9.37 -10.75 -4.24
C SER A 65 10.48 -10.44 -5.25
N PRO A 66 11.72 -10.89 -5.03
CA PRO A 66 12.76 -10.82 -6.04
C PRO A 66 12.37 -11.62 -7.29
N PRO A 67 12.86 -11.23 -8.49
CA PRO A 67 12.60 -11.98 -9.70
C PRO A 67 13.22 -13.38 -9.62
N PRO A 68 12.67 -14.40 -10.31
CA PRO A 68 13.17 -15.78 -10.27
C PRO A 68 14.67 -15.91 -10.53
N ARG A 69 15.21 -15.12 -11.48
CA ARG A 69 16.64 -15.08 -11.79
C ARG A 69 17.50 -14.64 -10.60
N ALA A 70 17.00 -13.71 -9.79
CA ALA A 70 17.70 -13.26 -8.59
C ALA A 70 17.64 -14.29 -7.46
N LEU A 71 16.59 -15.11 -7.40
CA LEU A 71 16.53 -16.26 -6.48
C LEU A 71 17.55 -17.33 -6.88
N GLN A 72 17.57 -17.73 -8.15
CA GLN A 72 18.53 -18.73 -8.66
C GLN A 72 19.99 -18.32 -8.43
N TRP A 73 20.31 -17.05 -8.64
CA TRP A 73 21.66 -16.54 -8.39
C TRP A 73 22.05 -16.53 -6.90
N LYS A 74 21.09 -16.28 -5.99
CA LYS A 74 21.33 -16.40 -4.56
C LYS A 74 21.53 -17.85 -4.14
N GLU A 75 20.73 -18.76 -4.67
CA GLU A 75 20.84 -20.18 -4.40
C GLU A 75 22.20 -20.73 -4.87
N SER A 76 22.65 -20.38 -6.08
CA SER A 76 23.95 -20.82 -6.59
C SER A 76 25.10 -20.34 -5.71
N LYS A 77 25.08 -19.08 -5.28
CA LYS A 77 26.09 -18.54 -4.36
C LYS A 77 26.08 -19.20 -2.98
N ASN A 78 24.90 -19.52 -2.46
CA ASN A 78 24.79 -20.23 -1.18
C ASN A 78 25.34 -21.66 -1.30
N THR A 79 25.12 -22.33 -2.43
CA THR A 79 25.71 -23.66 -2.66
C THR A 79 27.23 -23.59 -2.82
N GLU A 80 27.76 -22.60 -3.54
CA GLU A 80 29.20 -22.42 -3.71
C GLU A 80 29.92 -22.14 -2.38
N SER A 81 29.33 -21.27 -1.54
CA SER A 81 29.88 -20.97 -0.20
C SER A 81 29.86 -22.20 0.71
N ALA A 82 28.78 -22.96 0.75
CA ALA A 82 28.71 -24.20 1.54
C ALA A 82 29.78 -25.22 1.12
N VAL A 83 30.04 -25.36 -0.19
CA VAL A 83 31.09 -26.26 -0.70
C VAL A 83 32.49 -25.81 -0.25
N ILE A 84 32.75 -24.50 -0.27
CA ILE A 84 34.04 -23.93 0.19
C ILE A 84 34.21 -24.16 1.69
N GLU A 85 33.17 -23.91 2.49
CA GLU A 85 33.19 -24.12 3.94
C GLU A 85 33.47 -25.59 4.30
N ASP A 86 32.80 -26.54 3.64
CA ASP A 86 33.04 -27.98 3.83
C ASP A 86 34.47 -28.38 3.47
N PHE A 87 35.02 -27.79 2.40
CA PHE A 87 36.40 -28.04 1.98
C PHE A 87 37.39 -27.50 3.01
N GLU A 88 37.19 -26.27 3.49
CA GLU A 88 38.06 -25.63 4.48
C GLU A 88 38.06 -26.38 5.82
N GLN A 89 36.90 -26.87 6.26
CA GLN A 89 36.78 -27.70 7.46
C GLN A 89 37.60 -28.99 7.33
N LYS A 90 37.42 -29.74 6.24
CA LYS A 90 38.21 -30.96 5.98
C LYS A 90 39.70 -30.66 5.87
N ALA A 91 40.08 -29.58 5.21
CA ALA A 91 41.47 -29.16 5.09
C ALA A 91 42.07 -28.78 6.46
N ALA A 92 41.30 -28.16 7.35
CA ALA A 92 41.72 -27.86 8.71
C ALA A 92 41.92 -29.13 9.55
N GLU A 93 41.01 -30.10 9.45
CA GLU A 93 41.14 -31.40 10.12
C GLU A 93 42.39 -32.17 9.68
N ILE A 94 42.67 -32.22 8.38
CA ILE A 94 43.86 -32.86 7.82
C ILE A 94 45.11 -32.15 8.34
N ARG A 95 45.17 -30.82 8.28
CA ARG A 95 46.29 -30.03 8.82
C ARG A 95 46.52 -30.33 10.30
N ALA A 96 45.46 -30.37 11.12
CA ALA A 96 45.55 -30.71 12.54
C ALA A 96 46.06 -32.14 12.78
N ARG A 97 45.59 -33.11 11.99
CA ARG A 97 46.04 -34.51 12.07
C ARG A 97 47.52 -34.67 11.73
N HIS A 98 48.00 -33.97 10.70
CA HIS A 98 49.41 -34.02 10.30
C HIS A 98 50.31 -33.25 11.27
N ALA A 99 49.88 -32.12 11.82
CA ALA A 99 50.61 -31.40 12.86
C ALA A 99 50.85 -32.28 14.11
N ARG A 100 49.84 -33.05 14.54
CA ARG A 100 49.97 -34.01 15.65
C ARG A 100 50.88 -35.21 15.34
N LYS A 101 51.09 -35.53 14.07
CA LYS A 101 51.89 -36.69 13.64
C LYS A 101 53.38 -36.35 13.44
N GLY A 102 53.73 -35.08 13.22
CA GLY A 102 55.10 -34.60 13.05
C GLY A 102 55.85 -34.25 14.34
N THR A 103 55.20 -34.31 15.51
CA THR A 103 55.79 -34.03 16.83
C THR A 103 56.21 -35.29 17.59
N LYS A 104 56.73 -36.32 16.89
CA LYS A 104 57.34 -37.51 17.50
C LYS A 104 58.75 -37.71 16.99
#